data_AF-A0A3E1Q8U7-F1
#
_entry.id   AF-A0A3E1Q8U7-F1
#
_cell.length_a   1.000
_cell.length_b   1.000
_cell.length_c   1.000
_cell.angle_alpha   90.00
_cell.angle_beta   90.00
_cell.angle_gamma   90.00
#
_symmetry.space_group_name_H-M   'P 1'
#
loop_
_entity.id
_entity.type
_entity.pdbx_description
1 polymer ?
#
loop_
_entity_poly.entity_id
_entity_poly.type
_entity_poly.pdbx_seq_one_letter_code
_entity_poly.pdbx_strand_id
1 'polypeptide(L)'
;MKKITLLPLLFILLTFGMQAQVFPNPYCEIADPSDTTVEEITAVNFAGTNITNNDASAVLINKTETIIGITPSETYTISVEGDTKGDFDNDIVAFIDWNQNEVLDDANEIYEIGTLTNSTGDDGVSVSMDIMVPSDAVLGTTRIRITKTYTDEDSVAEIDPCAIAFNPFGQGIFPGYGQALDFTLNVGTLTTENFDVNSFSAYPIPTQNVLNLSYKSEISSVKIYNLLGQEQEVYTQNKTASTLQLNVSKLTTGAYIVKLVSEEGYYSFNMLKQ
;
A
#
# COMPACT_ATOMS: atom_id res chain seq x y z
N MET A 1 6.28 -53.98 -49.65
CA MET A 1 6.62 -52.55 -49.42
C MET A 1 5.40 -51.87 -48.83
N LYS A 2 5.30 -51.80 -47.49
CA LYS A 2 4.17 -51.15 -46.79
C LYS A 2 4.51 -49.66 -46.62
N LYS A 3 3.70 -48.78 -47.20
CA LYS A 3 3.84 -47.32 -47.07
C LYS A 3 3.33 -46.91 -45.68
N ILE A 4 4.20 -46.32 -44.87
CA ILE A 4 3.84 -45.69 -43.60
C ILE A 4 3.59 -44.21 -43.91
N THR A 5 2.32 -43.79 -43.82
CA THR A 5 1.91 -42.39 -43.89
C THR A 5 2.10 -41.75 -42.52
N LEU A 6 3.07 -40.82 -42.41
CA LEU A 6 3.24 -39.94 -41.26
C LEU A 6 2.10 -38.91 -41.24
N LEU A 7 1.33 -38.88 -40.15
CA LEU A 7 0.34 -37.85 -39.85
C LEU A 7 1.06 -36.72 -39.09
N PRO A 8 0.98 -35.45 -39.51
CA PRO A 8 1.63 -34.36 -38.78
C PRO A 8 0.85 -34.04 -37.51
N LEU A 9 1.54 -34.10 -36.38
CA LEU A 9 1.02 -33.71 -35.07
C LEU A 9 0.88 -32.17 -35.05
N LEU A 10 -0.35 -31.68 -35.11
CA LEU A 10 -0.67 -30.25 -35.05
C LEU A 10 -0.43 -29.76 -33.61
N PHE A 11 0.65 -29.00 -33.41
CA PHE A 11 0.96 -28.35 -32.14
C PHE A 11 0.01 -27.14 -31.98
N ILE A 12 -1.04 -27.30 -31.18
CA ILE A 12 -1.95 -26.21 -30.82
C ILE A 12 -1.22 -25.35 -29.79
N LEU A 13 -0.69 -24.19 -30.22
CA LEU A 13 -0.29 -23.13 -29.29
C LEU A 13 -1.58 -22.57 -28.65
N LEU A 14 -1.85 -23.00 -27.41
CA LEU A 14 -2.78 -22.33 -26.52
C LEU A 14 -2.19 -20.96 -26.17
N THR A 15 -2.63 -19.94 -26.91
CA THR A 15 -2.45 -18.55 -26.49
C THR A 15 -3.29 -18.34 -25.24
N PHE A 16 -2.66 -18.39 -24.06
CA PHE A 16 -3.25 -17.82 -22.85
C PHE A 16 -3.39 -16.32 -23.09
N GLY A 17 -4.59 -15.89 -23.49
CA GLY A 17 -4.95 -14.49 -23.38
C GLY A 17 -4.89 -14.14 -21.90
N MET A 18 -3.97 -13.26 -21.54
CA MET A 18 -3.92 -12.63 -20.23
C MET A 18 -5.20 -11.80 -20.12
N GLN A 19 -6.30 -12.40 -19.64
CA GLN A 19 -7.50 -11.64 -19.29
C GLN A 19 -7.08 -10.72 -18.16
N ALA A 20 -7.22 -9.40 -18.37
CA ALA A 20 -7.14 -8.45 -17.28
C ALA A 20 -8.16 -8.88 -16.23
N GLN A 21 -7.66 -9.26 -15.06
CA GLN A 21 -8.48 -9.68 -13.95
C GLN A 21 -9.34 -8.48 -13.54
N VAL A 22 -10.67 -8.67 -13.53
CA VAL A 22 -11.62 -7.61 -13.22
C VAL A 22 -11.76 -7.53 -11.71
N PHE A 23 -11.55 -6.35 -11.14
CA PHE A 23 -11.72 -6.11 -9.71
C PHE A 23 -13.07 -6.65 -9.22
N PRO A 24 -13.12 -7.34 -8.06
CA PRO A 24 -12.07 -7.54 -7.05
C PRO A 24 -11.26 -8.84 -7.16
N ASN A 25 -11.47 -9.63 -8.22
CA ASN A 25 -10.74 -10.88 -8.48
C ASN A 25 -9.21 -10.63 -8.36
N PRO A 26 -8.43 -11.47 -7.63
CA PRO A 26 -8.75 -12.82 -7.11
C PRO A 26 -9.55 -12.88 -5.82
N TYR A 27 -9.70 -11.76 -5.13
CA TYR A 27 -10.38 -11.73 -3.84
C TYR A 27 -11.89 -11.81 -4.01
N CYS A 28 -12.54 -12.20 -2.92
CA CYS A 28 -13.99 -12.30 -2.86
C CYS A 28 -14.67 -10.94 -3.10
N GLU A 29 -15.83 -11.00 -3.72
CA GLU A 29 -16.83 -9.92 -3.71
C GLU A 29 -17.49 -9.84 -2.34
N ILE A 30 -18.16 -8.72 -2.06
CA ILE A 30 -19.05 -8.62 -0.91
C ILE A 30 -20.32 -9.42 -1.21
N ALA A 31 -20.67 -10.35 -0.32
CA ALA A 31 -21.88 -11.17 -0.39
C ALA A 31 -23.13 -10.30 -0.29
N ASP A 32 -24.17 -10.69 -1.05
CA ASP A 32 -25.48 -10.04 -1.10
C ASP A 32 -25.44 -8.49 -1.16
N PRO A 33 -24.64 -7.90 -2.07
CA PRO A 33 -24.35 -6.46 -2.05
C PRO A 33 -25.58 -5.60 -2.38
N SER A 34 -26.64 -6.20 -2.96
CA SER A 34 -27.92 -5.51 -3.18
C SER A 34 -28.76 -5.35 -1.93
N ASP A 35 -28.51 -6.17 -0.91
CA ASP A 35 -29.22 -6.17 0.37
C ASP A 35 -28.43 -5.45 1.47
N THR A 36 -27.14 -5.20 1.25
CA THR A 36 -26.30 -4.33 2.09
C THR A 36 -26.64 -2.85 1.89
N THR A 37 -26.80 -2.13 2.99
CA THR A 37 -26.96 -0.67 2.95
C THR A 37 -25.60 0.00 3.08
N VAL A 38 -25.25 0.88 2.14
CA VAL A 38 -23.95 1.57 2.15
C VAL A 38 -23.88 2.60 3.27
N GLU A 39 -22.87 2.46 4.14
CA GLU A 39 -22.44 3.47 5.10
C GLU A 39 -20.93 3.67 4.98
N GLU A 40 -20.52 4.85 4.57
CA GLU A 40 -19.27 5.06 3.87
C GLU A 40 -18.05 5.01 4.81
N ILE A 41 -16.99 4.36 4.34
CA ILE A 41 -15.62 4.69 4.74
C ILE A 41 -15.26 5.96 3.97
N THR A 42 -14.91 7.04 4.65
CA THR A 42 -14.62 8.34 4.00
C THR A 42 -13.13 8.55 3.78
N ALA A 43 -12.29 8.09 4.71
CA ALA A 43 -10.85 8.16 4.56
C ALA A 43 -10.11 7.01 5.25
N VAL A 44 -8.98 6.61 4.65
CA VAL A 44 -8.00 5.72 5.26
C VAL A 44 -6.62 6.39 5.17
N ASN A 45 -5.95 6.54 6.30
CA ASN A 45 -4.54 6.88 6.35
C ASN A 45 -3.71 5.64 6.64
N PHE A 46 -2.71 5.34 5.80
CA PHE A 46 -1.78 4.25 6.04
C PHE A 46 -0.37 4.64 5.59
N ALA A 47 0.61 4.47 6.47
CA ALA A 47 2.01 4.85 6.24
C ALA A 47 2.17 6.30 5.72
N GLY A 48 1.33 7.23 6.20
CA GLY A 48 1.33 8.64 5.79
C GLY A 48 0.66 8.93 4.44
N THR A 49 0.12 7.92 3.75
CA THR A 49 -0.69 8.11 2.54
C THR A 49 -2.16 8.24 2.92
N ASN A 50 -2.82 9.30 2.44
CA ASN A 50 -4.24 9.53 2.67
C ASN A 50 -5.07 9.09 1.47
N ILE A 51 -5.98 8.14 1.67
CA ILE A 51 -6.90 7.60 0.67
C ILE A 51 -8.29 8.12 0.99
N THR A 52 -8.87 8.95 0.13
CA THR A 52 -10.23 9.46 0.31
C THR A 52 -11.24 8.71 -0.55
N ASN A 53 -12.45 8.61 -0.06
CA ASN A 53 -13.58 8.01 -0.75
C ASN A 53 -14.81 8.95 -0.68
N ASN A 54 -15.41 9.18 -1.85
CA ASN A 54 -16.64 9.95 -2.00
C ASN A 54 -17.75 9.12 -2.67
N ASP A 55 -17.52 7.82 -2.87
CA ASP A 55 -18.50 6.91 -3.45
C ASP A 55 -19.39 6.35 -2.32
N ALA A 56 -20.61 6.86 -2.30
CA ALA A 56 -21.67 6.49 -1.38
C ALA A 56 -22.60 5.39 -1.93
N SER A 57 -22.24 4.77 -3.06
CA SER A 57 -23.11 3.85 -3.80
C SER A 57 -22.56 2.44 -3.91
N ALA A 58 -21.24 2.29 -4.03
CA ALA A 58 -20.60 0.99 -4.10
C ALA A 58 -20.36 0.43 -2.70
N VAL A 59 -20.74 -0.83 -2.48
CA VAL A 59 -20.46 -1.55 -1.23
C VAL A 59 -18.97 -1.89 -1.11
N LEU A 60 -18.28 -2.09 -2.23
CA LEU A 60 -16.84 -2.36 -2.28
C LEU A 60 -16.12 -1.33 -3.15
N ILE A 61 -15.25 -0.55 -2.52
CA ILE A 61 -14.52 0.54 -3.14
C ILE A 61 -13.18 0.05 -3.68
N ASN A 62 -12.96 0.26 -4.97
CA ASN A 62 -11.67 -0.01 -5.61
C ASN A 62 -10.72 1.20 -5.47
N LYS A 63 -9.67 1.05 -4.67
CA LYS A 63 -8.49 1.93 -4.61
C LYS A 63 -7.20 1.16 -4.91
N THR A 64 -7.27 0.07 -5.67
CA THR A 64 -6.13 -0.83 -5.92
C THR A 64 -5.01 -0.17 -6.74
N GLU A 65 -5.28 0.92 -7.44
CA GLU A 65 -4.26 1.74 -8.10
C GLU A 65 -3.38 2.52 -7.11
N THR A 66 -3.85 2.74 -5.87
CA THR A 66 -3.03 3.30 -4.79
C THR A 66 -2.15 2.19 -4.23
N ILE A 67 -0.83 2.35 -4.42
CA ILE A 67 0.19 1.40 -3.97
C ILE A 67 1.03 2.07 -2.87
N ILE A 68 1.04 1.47 -1.67
CA ILE A 68 1.78 1.97 -0.52
C ILE A 68 2.96 1.04 -0.23
N GLY A 69 4.17 1.58 -0.23
CA GLY A 69 5.39 0.83 0.08
C GLY A 69 5.54 0.61 1.58
N ILE A 70 5.69 -0.65 1.99
CA ILE A 70 5.91 -1.06 3.37
C ILE A 70 7.05 -2.06 3.49
N THR A 71 7.54 -2.26 4.71
CA THR A 71 8.73 -3.07 4.96
C THR A 71 8.50 -4.11 6.06
N PRO A 72 8.91 -5.38 5.90
CA PRO A 72 8.88 -6.39 6.95
C PRO A 72 9.52 -5.92 8.25
N SER A 73 8.91 -6.33 9.37
CA SER A 73 9.31 -5.97 10.75
C SER A 73 9.23 -4.48 11.10
N GLU A 74 8.78 -3.61 10.20
CA GLU A 74 8.42 -2.24 10.53
C GLU A 74 6.95 -2.15 10.95
N THR A 75 6.65 -1.14 11.76
CA THR A 75 5.30 -0.86 12.25
C THR A 75 4.76 0.39 11.56
N TYR A 76 3.53 0.30 11.05
CA TYR A 76 2.80 1.39 10.43
C TYR A 76 1.47 1.59 11.14
N THR A 77 1.13 2.84 11.43
CA THR A 77 -0.19 3.18 11.96
C THR A 77 -1.20 3.27 10.82
N ILE A 78 -2.31 2.55 10.96
CA ILE A 78 -3.52 2.74 10.17
C ILE A 78 -4.49 3.65 10.93
N SER A 79 -5.18 4.53 10.21
CA SER A 79 -6.27 5.35 10.74
C SER A 79 -7.44 5.33 9.76
N VAL A 80 -8.67 5.19 10.27
CA VAL A 80 -9.88 5.07 9.43
C VAL A 80 -10.95 6.04 9.92
N GLU A 81 -11.55 6.76 8.97
CA GLU A 81 -12.70 7.67 9.14
C GLU A 81 -13.89 7.13 8.34
N GLY A 82 -15.12 7.42 8.79
CA GLY A 82 -16.34 7.00 8.11
C GLY A 82 -17.60 7.62 8.70
N ASP A 83 -18.70 7.59 7.94
CA ASP A 83 -20.00 8.11 8.39
C ASP A 83 -20.79 6.96 9.06
N THR A 84 -21.09 7.08 10.35
CA THR A 84 -21.86 6.09 11.12
C THR A 84 -23.37 6.30 11.01
N LYS A 85 -23.83 7.25 10.17
CA LYS A 85 -25.26 7.59 9.95
C LYS A 85 -26.03 7.94 11.21
N GLY A 86 -25.34 8.46 12.23
CA GLY A 86 -25.90 8.85 13.51
C GLY A 86 -25.10 8.29 14.67
N ASP A 87 -25.72 8.26 15.85
CA ASP A 87 -25.14 7.73 17.09
C ASP A 87 -25.19 6.20 17.11
N PHE A 88 -24.45 5.61 16.16
CA PHE A 88 -24.30 4.17 15.97
C PHE A 88 -22.83 3.80 16.02
N ASP A 89 -22.57 2.56 16.44
CA ASP A 89 -21.25 1.97 16.48
C ASP A 89 -20.99 1.19 15.19
N ASN A 90 -19.78 1.32 14.66
CA ASN A 90 -19.34 0.63 13.47
C ASN A 90 -17.97 -0.01 13.75
N ASP A 91 -17.89 -1.32 13.61
CA ASP A 91 -16.64 -2.05 13.73
C ASP A 91 -15.79 -1.86 12.48
N ILE A 92 -14.49 -1.59 12.69
CA ILE A 92 -13.51 -1.38 11.61
C ILE A 92 -12.49 -2.50 11.66
N VAL A 93 -12.41 -3.29 10.60
CA VAL A 93 -11.46 -4.41 10.49
C VAL A 93 -10.61 -4.25 9.24
N ALA A 94 -9.30 -4.46 9.37
CA ALA A 94 -8.39 -4.59 8.24
C ALA A 94 -8.01 -6.05 8.01
N PHE A 95 -7.99 -6.45 6.75
CA PHE A 95 -7.59 -7.78 6.28
C PHE A 95 -6.41 -7.62 5.33
N ILE A 96 -5.29 -8.28 5.58
CA ILE A 96 -4.05 -8.12 4.80
C ILE A 96 -3.48 -9.47 4.42
N ASP A 97 -3.49 -9.78 3.12
CA ASP A 97 -2.99 -11.04 2.56
C ASP A 97 -1.44 -11.08 2.57
N TRP A 98 -0.83 -11.25 3.74
CA TRP A 98 0.63 -11.24 3.89
C TRP A 98 1.31 -12.35 3.13
N ASN A 99 0.63 -13.48 2.98
CA ASN A 99 1.17 -14.67 2.37
C ASN A 99 0.91 -14.76 0.84
N GLN A 100 0.15 -13.81 0.27
CA GLN A 100 -0.21 -13.69 -1.14
C GLN A 100 -0.92 -14.95 -1.70
N ASN A 101 -1.80 -15.57 -0.91
CA ASN A 101 -2.57 -16.75 -1.34
C ASN A 101 -3.98 -16.42 -1.84
N GLU A 102 -4.32 -15.13 -1.96
CA GLU A 102 -5.63 -14.65 -2.42
C GLU A 102 -6.77 -14.90 -1.41
N VAL A 103 -6.44 -15.19 -0.16
CA VAL A 103 -7.34 -15.31 1.00
C VAL A 103 -7.07 -14.13 1.94
N LEU A 104 -8.10 -13.57 2.55
CA LEU A 104 -7.99 -12.35 3.39
C LEU A 104 -8.23 -12.63 4.87
N ASP A 105 -8.82 -13.78 5.21
CA ASP A 105 -9.21 -14.18 6.55
C ASP A 105 -8.32 -15.29 7.14
N ASP A 106 -7.08 -15.42 6.65
CA ASP A 106 -6.10 -16.30 7.30
C ASP A 106 -5.79 -15.82 8.72
N ALA A 107 -5.38 -16.77 9.57
CA ALA A 107 -4.93 -16.45 10.91
C ALA A 107 -3.71 -15.51 10.85
N ASN A 108 -3.76 -14.41 11.62
CA ASN A 108 -2.79 -13.30 11.67
C ASN A 108 -2.87 -12.30 10.51
N GLU A 109 -3.89 -12.39 9.65
CA GLU A 109 -4.15 -11.41 8.58
C GLU A 109 -5.32 -10.47 8.90
N ILE A 110 -5.97 -10.67 10.06
CA ILE A 110 -7.14 -9.94 10.53
C ILE A 110 -6.73 -8.98 11.67
N TYR A 111 -7.12 -7.71 11.54
CA TYR A 111 -6.81 -6.64 12.49
C TYR A 111 -8.08 -5.85 12.81
N GLU A 112 -8.67 -6.08 13.99
CA GLU A 112 -9.79 -5.30 14.54
C GLU A 112 -9.29 -3.92 15.00
N ILE A 113 -9.34 -2.93 14.11
CA ILE A 113 -8.74 -1.59 14.31
C ILE A 113 -9.43 -0.84 15.44
N GLY A 114 -10.75 -1.00 15.56
CA GLY A 114 -11.54 -0.45 16.64
C GLY A 114 -12.96 -0.08 16.19
N THR A 115 -13.73 0.46 17.14
CA THR A 115 -15.12 0.85 16.91
C THR A 115 -15.24 2.35 16.70
N LEU A 116 -15.78 2.76 15.57
CA LEU A 116 -16.10 4.14 15.24
C LEU A 116 -17.53 4.45 15.71
N THR A 117 -17.69 5.53 16.48
CA THR A 117 -18.98 5.92 17.09
C THR A 117 -19.34 7.36 16.74
N ASN A 118 -20.59 7.58 16.32
CA ASN A 118 -21.17 8.91 16.14
C ASN A 118 -20.28 9.86 15.31
N SER A 119 -19.81 9.37 14.15
CA SER A 119 -19.00 10.13 13.23
C SER A 119 -19.78 10.51 11.97
N THR A 120 -19.58 11.73 11.48
CA THR A 120 -20.11 12.18 10.19
C THR A 120 -19.16 11.89 9.03
N GLY A 121 -18.02 11.24 9.27
CA GLY A 121 -16.98 10.96 8.27
C GLY A 121 -16.16 12.15 7.79
N ASP A 122 -16.51 13.38 8.23
CA ASP A 122 -15.84 14.66 7.89
C ASP A 122 -15.56 15.50 9.16
N ASP A 123 -15.76 14.93 10.34
CA ASP A 123 -15.63 15.57 11.65
C ASP A 123 -14.25 15.37 12.30
N GLY A 124 -13.37 14.62 11.65
CA GLY A 124 -12.04 14.27 12.14
C GLY A 124 -12.03 13.17 13.20
N VAL A 125 -13.16 12.49 13.43
CA VAL A 125 -13.23 11.31 14.29
C VAL A 125 -12.71 10.10 13.53
N SER A 126 -11.75 9.39 14.12
CA SER A 126 -11.14 8.19 13.52
C SER A 126 -10.82 7.14 14.58
N VAL A 127 -10.68 5.89 14.13
CA VAL A 127 -10.04 4.81 14.89
C VAL A 127 -8.68 4.50 14.29
N SER A 128 -7.73 4.03 15.12
CA SER A 128 -6.37 3.76 14.67
C SER A 128 -5.74 2.58 15.40
N MET A 129 -4.81 1.91 14.71
CA MET A 129 -4.04 0.79 15.24
C MET A 129 -2.64 0.78 14.62
N ASP A 130 -1.66 0.33 15.39
CA ASP A 130 -0.32 0.04 14.89
C ASP A 130 -0.28 -1.40 14.33
N ILE A 131 0.06 -1.53 13.05
CA ILE A 131 0.21 -2.82 12.36
C ILE A 131 1.70 -3.06 12.11
N MET A 132 2.23 -4.14 12.69
CA MET A 132 3.58 -4.62 12.38
C MET A 132 3.53 -5.53 11.16
N VAL A 133 4.32 -5.22 10.14
CA VAL A 133 4.45 -6.09 8.96
C VAL A 133 5.18 -7.37 9.39
N PRO A 134 4.61 -8.57 9.16
CA PRO A 134 5.27 -9.83 9.50
C PRO A 134 6.66 -9.95 8.87
N SER A 135 7.62 -10.53 9.59
CA SER A 135 8.98 -10.74 9.08
C SER A 135 9.06 -11.71 7.90
N ASP A 136 8.04 -12.55 7.77
CA ASP A 136 7.86 -13.58 6.74
C ASP A 136 6.81 -13.21 5.68
N ALA A 137 6.31 -11.96 5.69
CA ALA A 137 5.43 -11.45 4.65
C ALA A 137 6.09 -11.63 3.27
N VAL A 138 5.31 -12.14 2.31
CA VAL A 138 5.80 -12.39 0.95
C VAL A 138 6.05 -11.06 0.26
N LEU A 139 7.22 -10.93 -0.36
CA LEU A 139 7.63 -9.71 -1.06
C LEU A 139 6.78 -9.46 -2.30
N GLY A 140 6.59 -8.20 -2.66
CA GLY A 140 5.79 -7.76 -3.80
C GLY A 140 4.45 -7.19 -3.38
N THR A 141 3.53 -7.10 -4.34
CA THR A 141 2.23 -6.46 -4.12
C THR A 141 1.24 -7.40 -3.46
N THR A 142 0.57 -6.93 -2.41
CA THR A 142 -0.55 -7.63 -1.79
C THR A 142 -1.76 -6.71 -1.57
N ARG A 143 -2.92 -7.30 -1.30
CA ARG A 143 -4.18 -6.62 -1.00
C ARG A 143 -4.32 -6.34 0.48
N ILE A 144 -4.83 -5.15 0.77
CA ILE A 144 -5.50 -4.87 2.04
C ILE A 144 -6.94 -4.50 1.75
N ARG A 145 -7.86 -5.07 2.53
CA ARG A 145 -9.28 -4.72 2.56
C ARG A 145 -9.62 -4.17 3.92
N ILE A 146 -10.31 -3.03 3.96
CA ILE A 146 -10.90 -2.48 5.18
C ILE A 146 -12.40 -2.69 5.11
N THR A 147 -13.00 -3.26 6.13
CA THR A 147 -14.46 -3.27 6.30
C THR A 147 -14.85 -2.30 7.41
N LYS A 148 -16.00 -1.65 7.20
CA LYS A 148 -16.73 -0.89 8.21
C LYS A 148 -18.12 -1.50 8.27
N THR A 149 -18.51 -2.03 9.41
CA THR A 149 -19.79 -2.73 9.59
C THR A 149 -20.48 -2.27 10.86
N TYR A 150 -21.75 -1.90 10.77
CA TYR A 150 -22.57 -1.61 11.95
C TYR A 150 -22.52 -2.74 12.98
N THR A 151 -22.43 -2.37 14.25
CA THR A 151 -22.40 -3.31 15.37
C THR A 151 -23.10 -2.72 16.58
N ASP A 152 -23.70 -3.58 17.41
CA ASP A 152 -24.12 -3.23 18.77
C ASP A 152 -24.04 -4.46 19.69
N GLU A 153 -24.31 -4.28 20.99
CA GLU A 153 -24.24 -5.36 22.00
C GLU A 153 -25.14 -6.57 21.68
N ASP A 154 -26.32 -6.33 21.09
CA ASP A 154 -27.28 -7.37 20.74
C ASP A 154 -27.13 -7.83 19.28
N SER A 155 -26.42 -7.07 18.45
CA SER A 155 -26.33 -7.22 16.99
C SER A 155 -24.88 -7.07 16.52
N VAL A 156 -24.05 -8.04 16.92
CA VAL A 156 -22.59 -8.00 16.69
C VAL A 156 -22.26 -8.11 15.20
N ALA A 157 -21.34 -7.26 14.73
CA ALA A 157 -20.78 -7.36 13.38
C ALA A 157 -20.05 -8.70 13.18
N GLU A 158 -20.18 -9.25 11.97
CA GLU A 158 -19.39 -10.41 11.57
C GLU A 158 -18.06 -9.97 10.97
N ILE A 159 -16.97 -10.59 11.45
CA ILE A 159 -15.62 -10.35 10.94
C ILE A 159 -15.41 -11.23 9.71
N ASP A 160 -15.73 -10.68 8.54
CA ASP A 160 -15.63 -11.38 7.25
C ASP A 160 -15.18 -10.39 6.15
N PRO A 161 -14.05 -10.62 5.44
CA PRO A 161 -13.62 -9.74 4.35
C PRO A 161 -14.56 -9.78 3.14
N CYS A 162 -15.42 -10.80 3.05
CA CYS A 162 -16.32 -11.08 1.94
C CYS A 162 -17.77 -10.71 2.25
N ALA A 163 -18.06 -10.10 3.40
CA ALA A 163 -19.41 -9.69 3.75
C ALA A 163 -19.43 -8.40 4.57
N ILE A 164 -20.45 -7.58 4.38
CA ILE A 164 -20.84 -6.55 5.33
C ILE A 164 -22.09 -7.08 6.01
N ALA A 165 -21.91 -7.75 7.14
CA ALA A 165 -22.95 -8.54 7.78
C ALA A 165 -22.85 -8.50 9.30
N PHE A 166 -23.97 -8.79 9.96
CA PHE A 166 -24.08 -8.76 11.41
C PHE A 166 -25.09 -9.81 11.88
N ASN A 167 -25.06 -10.12 13.19
CA ASN A 167 -25.92 -11.13 13.81
C ASN A 167 -26.99 -10.50 14.73
N PRO A 168 -28.08 -9.93 14.16
CA PRO A 168 -29.12 -9.26 14.93
C PRO A 168 -29.78 -10.20 15.94
N PHE A 169 -29.64 -9.88 17.22
CA PHE A 169 -30.21 -10.60 18.36
C PHE A 169 -29.87 -12.10 18.38
N GLY A 170 -28.71 -12.49 17.81
CA GLY A 170 -28.30 -13.88 17.71
C GLY A 170 -29.18 -14.75 16.80
N GLN A 171 -29.94 -14.16 15.87
CA GLN A 171 -30.91 -14.87 15.02
C GLN A 171 -30.33 -15.39 13.69
N GLY A 172 -29.03 -15.20 13.46
CA GLY A 172 -28.33 -15.60 12.24
C GLY A 172 -27.66 -14.41 11.56
N ILE A 173 -26.86 -14.70 10.53
CA ILE A 173 -26.07 -13.68 9.83
C ILE A 173 -26.90 -13.09 8.69
N PHE A 174 -27.00 -11.77 8.65
CA PHE A 174 -27.74 -11.04 7.62
C PHE A 174 -26.91 -9.88 7.06
N PRO A 175 -27.15 -9.46 5.79
CA PRO A 175 -26.56 -8.26 5.23
C PRO A 175 -26.83 -7.04 6.12
N GLY A 176 -25.80 -6.22 6.31
CA GLY A 176 -25.79 -5.13 7.27
C GLY A 176 -25.67 -3.75 6.65
N TYR A 177 -25.12 -2.85 7.45
CA TYR A 177 -24.88 -1.46 7.12
C TYR A 177 -23.37 -1.22 7.14
N GLY A 178 -22.81 -0.67 6.07
CA GLY A 178 -21.37 -0.54 5.97
C GLY A 178 -20.80 -0.45 4.56
N GLN A 179 -19.48 -0.58 4.46
CA GLN A 179 -18.74 -0.52 3.21
C GLN A 179 -17.39 -1.22 3.37
N ALA A 180 -16.84 -1.73 2.27
CA ALA A 180 -15.48 -2.22 2.17
C ALA A 180 -14.63 -1.36 1.23
N LEU A 181 -13.33 -1.27 1.47
CA LEU A 181 -12.38 -0.52 0.65
C LEU A 181 -11.07 -1.28 0.48
N ASP A 182 -10.67 -1.46 -0.77
CA ASP A 182 -9.45 -2.20 -1.15
C ASP A 182 -8.37 -1.27 -1.68
N PHE A 183 -7.15 -1.39 -1.17
CA PHE A 183 -5.96 -0.76 -1.74
C PHE A 183 -4.76 -1.71 -1.73
N THR A 184 -3.67 -1.31 -2.38
CA THR A 184 -2.51 -2.19 -2.61
C THR A 184 -1.36 -1.82 -1.69
N LEU A 185 -0.77 -2.82 -1.05
CA LEU A 185 0.51 -2.70 -0.36
C LEU A 185 1.61 -3.28 -1.25
N ASN A 186 2.79 -2.69 -1.22
CA ASN A 186 3.99 -3.27 -1.82
C ASN A 186 4.98 -3.59 -0.70
N VAL A 187 5.08 -4.87 -0.36
CA VAL A 187 6.01 -5.40 0.64
C VAL A 187 7.39 -5.43 0.01
N GLY A 188 8.17 -4.40 0.30
CA GLY A 188 9.58 -4.31 -0.07
C GLY A 188 10.45 -4.75 1.09
N THR A 189 11.64 -5.28 0.80
CA THR A 189 12.63 -5.50 1.87
C THR A 189 13.06 -4.17 2.51
N LEU A 190 13.44 -4.20 3.79
CA LEU A 190 14.32 -3.18 4.37
C LEU A 190 15.63 -3.34 3.59
N THR A 191 15.84 -2.60 2.50
CA THR A 191 16.95 -2.89 1.60
C THR A 191 18.26 -2.66 2.35
N THR A 192 18.88 -3.76 2.76
CA THR A 192 20.34 -3.94 2.74
C THR A 192 20.73 -4.85 1.58
N GLU A 193 19.90 -4.94 0.54
CA GLU A 193 20.38 -5.26 -0.81
C GLU A 193 21.54 -4.29 -1.07
N ASN A 194 22.77 -4.82 -1.15
CA ASN A 194 23.97 -4.02 -1.21
C ASN A 194 23.83 -2.99 -2.33
N PHE A 195 23.55 -1.74 -1.97
CA PHE A 195 23.76 -0.63 -2.87
C PHE A 195 25.20 -0.80 -3.36
N ASP A 196 25.36 -1.05 -4.66
CA ASP A 196 26.65 -1.45 -5.19
C ASP A 196 27.51 -0.21 -5.28
N VAL A 197 28.16 0.12 -4.16
CA VAL A 197 28.98 1.32 -3.98
C VAL A 197 30.04 1.42 -5.06
N ASN A 198 30.50 0.29 -5.61
CA ASN A 198 31.50 0.27 -6.69
C ASN A 198 30.92 0.75 -8.03
N SER A 199 29.61 0.62 -8.21
CA SER A 199 28.88 1.11 -9.39
C SER A 199 28.32 2.53 -9.23
N PHE A 200 28.45 3.10 -8.03
CA PHE A 200 28.05 4.48 -7.75
C PHE A 200 29.22 5.44 -7.88
N SER A 201 28.96 6.62 -8.45
CA SER A 201 29.91 7.71 -8.44
C SER A 201 29.23 9.05 -8.20
N ALA A 202 29.91 9.91 -7.45
CA ALA A 202 29.51 11.28 -7.17
C ALA A 202 30.70 12.20 -7.38
N TYR A 203 30.54 13.23 -8.23
CA TYR A 203 31.63 14.15 -8.55
C TYR A 203 31.15 15.53 -9.00
N PRO A 204 31.95 16.59 -8.74
CA PRO A 204 33.16 16.57 -7.91
C PRO A 204 32.80 16.54 -6.41
N ILE A 205 33.68 15.95 -5.60
CA ILE A 205 33.69 16.13 -4.14
C ILE A 205 35.11 16.58 -3.78
N PRO A 206 35.33 17.80 -3.27
CA PRO A 206 34.33 18.83 -2.93
C PRO A 206 33.60 19.45 -4.14
N THR A 207 32.39 19.99 -3.94
CA THR A 207 31.58 20.65 -4.99
C THR A 207 31.33 22.13 -4.68
N GLN A 208 31.11 22.94 -5.72
CA GLN A 208 30.75 24.36 -5.60
C GLN A 208 29.31 24.65 -6.05
N ASN A 209 28.95 24.28 -7.28
CA ASN A 209 27.63 24.64 -7.84
C ASN A 209 26.82 23.42 -8.26
N VAL A 210 27.50 22.37 -8.72
CA VAL A 210 26.85 21.23 -9.36
C VAL A 210 27.48 19.95 -8.87
N LEU A 211 26.65 19.02 -8.43
CA LEU A 211 27.04 17.66 -8.07
C LEU A 211 26.43 16.68 -9.08
N ASN A 212 27.26 15.90 -9.76
CA ASN A 212 26.82 14.85 -10.66
C ASN A 212 26.79 13.53 -9.90
N LEU A 213 25.71 12.76 -10.08
CA LEU A 213 25.53 11.43 -9.53
C LEU A 213 25.35 10.44 -10.69
N SER A 214 25.92 9.26 -10.57
CA SER A 214 25.71 8.15 -11.50
C SER A 214 25.60 6.84 -10.73
N TYR A 215 24.64 6.01 -11.11
CA TYR A 215 24.46 4.66 -10.58
C TYR A 215 24.13 3.68 -11.71
N LYS A 216 24.34 2.38 -11.49
CA LYS A 216 24.00 1.34 -12.48
C LYS A 216 22.50 1.23 -12.73
N SER A 217 21.69 1.61 -11.75
CA SER A 217 20.23 1.54 -11.76
C SER A 217 19.61 2.91 -11.58
N GLU A 218 18.31 2.97 -11.83
CA GLU A 218 17.52 4.18 -11.87
C GLU A 218 17.40 4.83 -10.48
N ILE A 219 17.80 6.11 -10.36
CA ILE A 219 17.70 6.89 -9.12
C ILE A 219 16.35 7.62 -9.11
N SER A 220 15.53 7.36 -8.10
CA SER A 220 14.16 7.88 -7.95
C SER A 220 14.06 9.11 -7.05
N SER A 221 14.96 9.29 -6.09
CA SER A 221 14.94 10.45 -5.18
C SER A 221 16.34 10.84 -4.69
N VAL A 222 16.58 12.13 -4.46
CA VAL A 222 17.76 12.61 -3.74
C VAL A 222 17.38 13.71 -2.74
N LYS A 223 17.84 13.55 -1.50
CA LYS A 223 17.68 14.50 -0.40
C LYS A 223 19.02 14.92 0.18
N ILE A 224 19.16 16.20 0.52
CA ILE A 224 20.38 16.76 1.11
C ILE A 224 20.09 17.30 2.51
N TYR A 225 20.86 16.82 3.48
CA TYR A 225 20.76 17.16 4.90
C TYR A 225 22.00 17.90 5.37
N ASN A 226 21.83 18.91 6.23
CA ASN A 226 22.95 19.43 7.01
C ASN A 226 23.34 18.45 8.13
N LEU A 227 24.45 18.72 8.84
CA LEU A 227 24.90 17.87 9.95
C LEU A 227 23.94 17.82 11.15
N LEU A 228 22.96 18.72 11.22
CA LEU A 228 21.91 18.72 12.23
C LEU A 228 20.70 17.87 11.81
N GLY A 229 20.77 17.19 10.66
CA GLY A 229 19.69 16.36 10.12
C GLY A 229 18.54 17.19 9.53
N GLN A 230 18.68 18.51 9.43
CA GLN A 230 17.66 19.35 8.79
C GLN A 230 17.78 19.21 7.28
N GLU A 231 16.65 18.92 6.63
CA GLU A 231 16.52 18.92 5.17
C GLU A 231 16.80 20.33 4.65
N GLN A 232 17.77 20.49 3.75
CA GLN A 232 18.16 21.80 3.19
C GLN A 232 17.76 21.92 1.72
N GLU A 233 17.82 20.83 0.96
CA GLU A 233 17.39 20.76 -0.43
C GLU A 233 16.77 19.37 -0.68
N VAL A 234 15.56 19.34 -1.22
CA VAL A 234 14.89 18.13 -1.70
C VAL A 234 14.88 18.20 -3.22
N TYR A 235 15.67 17.35 -3.86
CA TYR A 235 15.59 17.20 -5.31
C TYR A 235 14.52 16.16 -5.63
N THR A 236 13.29 16.63 -5.79
CA THR A 236 12.17 15.83 -6.30
C THR A 236 12.07 16.08 -7.81
N GLN A 237 12.51 15.13 -8.63
CA GLN A 237 12.19 15.13 -10.07
C GLN A 237 11.17 14.04 -10.36
N ASN A 238 10.24 14.31 -11.26
CA ASN A 238 9.26 13.35 -11.79
C ASN A 238 9.88 12.40 -12.83
N LYS A 239 11.20 12.20 -12.79
CA LYS A 239 11.91 11.43 -13.81
C LYS A 239 13.07 10.68 -13.21
N THR A 240 12.90 9.36 -13.16
CA THR A 240 13.94 8.40 -12.81
C THR A 240 15.04 8.41 -13.86
N ALA A 241 16.30 8.39 -13.43
CA ALA A 241 17.46 8.32 -14.32
C ALA A 241 18.66 7.68 -13.62
N SER A 242 19.50 6.98 -14.39
CA SER A 242 20.77 6.44 -13.90
C SER A 242 21.85 7.50 -13.68
N THR A 243 21.67 8.71 -14.24
CA THR A 243 22.56 9.86 -14.05
C THR A 243 21.76 11.11 -13.69
N LEU A 244 22.21 11.85 -12.67
CA LEU A 244 21.58 13.07 -12.19
C LEU A 244 22.58 14.21 -12.05
N GLN A 245 22.11 15.43 -12.27
CA GLN A 245 22.87 16.65 -12.05
C GLN A 245 22.13 17.56 -11.07
N LEU A 246 22.69 17.73 -9.88
CA LEU A 246 22.10 18.49 -8.78
C LEU A 246 22.71 19.87 -8.72
N ASN A 247 21.88 20.92 -8.74
CA ASN A 247 22.32 22.29 -8.48
C ASN A 247 22.36 22.54 -6.98
N VAL A 248 23.56 22.70 -6.43
CA VAL A 248 23.82 22.91 -4.99
C VAL A 248 24.37 24.31 -4.70
N SER A 249 24.28 25.23 -5.67
CA SER A 249 24.83 26.59 -5.54
C SER A 249 24.19 27.42 -4.43
N LYS A 250 22.95 27.08 -4.03
CA LYS A 250 22.21 27.75 -2.94
C LYS A 250 22.61 27.26 -1.54
N LEU A 251 23.30 26.12 -1.45
CA LEU A 251 23.77 25.60 -0.16
C LEU A 251 24.93 26.44 0.36
N THR A 252 24.93 26.71 1.66
CA THR A 252 26.05 27.35 2.33
C THR A 252 27.28 26.44 2.33
N THR A 253 28.47 27.03 2.43
CA THR A 253 29.72 26.27 2.56
C THR A 253 29.66 25.41 3.83
N GLY A 254 29.91 24.11 3.69
CA GLY A 254 29.74 23.16 4.79
C GLY A 254 29.72 21.69 4.37
N ALA A 255 29.64 20.80 5.36
CA ALA A 255 29.46 19.38 5.13
C ALA A 255 27.97 19.00 5.14
N TYR A 256 27.60 18.10 4.25
CA TYR A 256 26.24 17.65 4.04
C TYR A 256 26.19 16.13 3.87
N ILE A 257 25.06 15.53 4.22
CA ILE A 257 24.74 14.14 3.91
C ILE A 257 23.78 14.14 2.73
N VAL A 258 24.16 13.47 1.65
CA VAL A 258 23.30 13.27 0.49
C VAL A 258 22.75 11.85 0.57
N LYS A 259 21.42 11.72 0.67
CA LYS A 259 20.71 10.44 0.63
C LYS A 259 20.03 10.29 -0.72
N LEU A 260 20.27 9.20 -1.41
CA LEU A 260 19.60 8.85 -2.66
C LEU A 260 18.78 7.58 -2.50
N VAL A 261 17.76 7.42 -3.33
CA VAL A 261 16.89 6.24 -3.42
C VAL A 261 16.88 5.75 -4.86
N SER A 262 16.95 4.43 -5.04
CA SER A 262 16.83 3.69 -6.30
C SER A 262 15.90 2.51 -6.11
N GLU A 263 15.58 1.79 -7.19
CA GLU A 263 14.83 0.53 -7.11
C GLU A 263 15.55 -0.54 -6.25
N GLU A 264 16.89 -0.49 -6.20
CA GLU A 264 17.71 -1.43 -5.43
C GLU A 264 17.86 -1.03 -3.94
N GLY A 265 17.39 0.16 -3.55
CA GLY A 265 17.50 0.66 -2.19
C GLY A 265 18.07 2.07 -2.08
N TYR A 266 18.51 2.45 -0.88
CA TYR A 266 19.05 3.79 -0.58
C TYR A 266 20.55 3.78 -0.29
N TYR A 267 21.22 4.90 -0.58
CA TYR A 267 22.61 5.12 -0.22
C TYR A 267 22.83 6.54 0.28
N SER A 268 23.74 6.68 1.24
CA SER A 268 24.12 7.98 1.80
C SER A 268 25.62 8.18 1.70
N PHE A 269 26.04 9.36 1.28
CA PHE A 269 27.45 9.75 1.27
C PHE A 269 27.63 11.20 1.72
N ASN A 270 28.85 11.51 2.16
CA ASN A 270 29.20 12.85 2.59
C ASN A 270 29.59 13.70 1.38
N MET A 271 28.96 14.88 1.27
CA MET A 271 29.32 15.92 0.33
C MET A 271 29.99 17.07 1.09
N LEU A 272 31.11 17.58 0.56
CA LEU A 272 31.71 18.83 1.03
C LEU A 272 31.38 19.95 0.03
N LYS A 273 30.63 20.95 0.48
CA LYS A 273 30.29 22.17 -0.26
C LYS A 273 31.29 23.26 0.04
N GLN A 274 31.89 23.84 -1.00
CA GLN A 274 32.81 24.99 -0.93
C GLN A 274 32.15 26.24 -1.49
#